data_AF-A0A258WJ78-F1
#
_entry.id   AF-A0A258WJ78-F1
#
_cell.length_a   1.000
_cell.length_b   1.000
_cell.length_c   1.000
_cell.angle_alpha   90.00
_cell.angle_beta   90.00
_cell.angle_gamma   90.00
#
_symmetry.space_group_name_H-M   'P 1'
#
loop_
_entity.id
_entity.type
_entity.pdbx_description
1 polymer ?
#
loop_
_entity_poly.entity_id
_entity_poly.type
_entity_poly.pdbx_seq_one_letter_code
_entity_poly.pdbx_strand_id
1 'polypeptide(L)' 'METKQNLKVAEVQVSYKTTVKAGDRPKISSSTETFQVLQSNWNFEIIEFIEEFKIILLNRAHRV' A
#
# COMPACT_ATOMS: atom_id res chain seq x y z
N MET A 1 -33.25 25.88 -16.57
CA MET A 1 -31.88 25.96 -16.02
C MET A 1 -31.80 24.96 -14.89
N GLU A 2 -31.27 23.76 -15.13
CA GLU A 2 -31.13 22.74 -14.10
C GLU A 2 -29.82 22.95 -13.33
N THR A 3 -29.94 23.19 -12.03
CA THR A 3 -28.84 23.36 -11.10
C THR A 3 -28.14 22.02 -10.88
N LYS A 4 -26.90 21.87 -11.39
CA LYS A 4 -25.98 20.78 -11.04
C LYS A 4 -25.75 20.79 -9.53
N GLN A 5 -26.41 19.87 -8.83
CA GLN A 5 -26.14 19.54 -7.43
C GLN A 5 -24.76 18.88 -7.34
N ASN A 6 -23.76 19.60 -6.83
CA ASN A 6 -22.44 19.07 -6.52
C ASN A 6 -22.53 18.12 -5.32
N LEU A 7 -22.77 16.84 -5.57
CA LEU A 7 -22.56 15.77 -4.58
C LEU A 7 -21.06 15.64 -4.33
N LYS A 8 -20.49 16.48 -3.46
CA LYS A 8 -19.14 16.30 -2.92
C LYS A 8 -19.19 15.15 -1.91
N VAL A 9 -19.16 13.92 -2.40
CA VAL A 9 -18.98 12.73 -1.56
C VAL A 9 -17.55 12.76 -1.03
N ALA A 10 -17.38 12.75 0.28
CA ALA A 10 -16.07 12.61 0.91
C ALA A 10 -15.67 11.14 0.89
N GLU A 11 -14.51 10.83 0.34
CA GLU A 11 -13.90 9.50 0.48
C GLU A 11 -13.36 9.35 1.92
N VAL A 12 -13.72 8.27 2.59
CA VAL A 12 -13.18 7.92 3.90
C VAL A 12 -12.30 6.69 3.73
N GLN A 13 -10.98 6.86 3.87
CA GLN A 13 -10.03 5.76 3.86
C GLN A 13 -9.76 5.28 5.28
N VAL A 14 -10.00 4.00 5.54
CA VAL A 14 -9.67 3.34 6.82
C VAL A 14 -8.47 2.44 6.61
N SER A 15 -7.38 2.68 7.35
CA SER A 15 -6.20 1.80 7.34
C SER A 15 -6.10 1.03 8.65
N TYR A 16 -5.96 -0.29 8.53
CA TYR A 16 -5.75 -1.19 9.67
C TYR A 16 -4.27 -1.57 9.73
N LYS A 17 -3.65 -1.45 10.91
CA LYS A 17 -2.26 -1.82 11.14
C LYS A 17 -2.20 -3.02 12.09
N THR A 18 -1.80 -4.17 11.58
CA THR A 18 -1.61 -5.37 12.40
C THR A 18 -0.24 -5.35 13.06
N THR A 19 -0.16 -5.54 14.37
CA THR A 19 1.11 -5.69 15.08
C THR A 19 1.63 -7.13 14.92
N VAL A 20 2.54 -7.34 13.97
CA VAL A 20 3.20 -8.63 13.76
C VAL A 20 4.46 -8.71 14.62
N LYS A 21 4.66 -9.84 15.32
CA LYS A 21 5.89 -10.09 16.08
C LYS A 21 7.11 -10.00 15.16
N ALA A 22 8.20 -9.42 15.65
CA ALA A 22 9.39 -9.18 14.82
C ALA A 22 9.97 -10.45 14.16
N GLY A 23 9.82 -11.62 14.79
CA GLY A 23 10.26 -12.91 14.23
C GLY A 23 9.40 -13.42 13.07
N ASP A 24 8.10 -13.09 13.07
CA ASP A 24 7.13 -13.56 12.09
C ASP A 24 7.03 -12.64 10.87
N ARG A 25 7.79 -11.55 10.87
CA ARG A 25 7.86 -10.60 9.75
C ARG A 25 8.53 -11.24 8.54
N PRO A 26 8.01 -11.00 7.33
CA PRO A 26 8.60 -11.50 6.10
C PRO A 26 10.03 -10.97 5.96
N LYS A 27 10.93 -11.87 5.57
CA LYS A 27 12.32 -11.54 5.24
C LYS A 27 12.42 -11.38 3.74
N ILE A 28 12.99 -10.27 3.30
CA ILE A 28 13.24 -9.96 1.90
C ILE A 28 14.71 -10.22 1.60
N SER A 29 14.97 -11.12 0.66
CA SER A 29 16.30 -11.56 0.25
C SER A 29 16.52 -11.45 -1.25
N SER A 30 15.47 -11.22 -2.03
CA SER A 30 15.53 -11.07 -3.49
C SER A 30 14.61 -9.95 -3.99
N SER A 31 14.88 -9.48 -5.21
CA SER A 31 14.01 -8.53 -5.91
C SER A 31 12.60 -9.10 -6.18
N THR A 32 12.49 -10.42 -6.40
CA THR A 32 11.21 -11.10 -6.57
C THR A 32 10.35 -11.03 -5.32
N GLU A 33 10.94 -11.26 -4.14
CA GLU A 33 10.24 -11.12 -2.85
C GLU A 33 9.84 -9.66 -2.60
N THR A 34 10.70 -8.70 -2.92
CA THR A 34 10.37 -7.26 -2.84
C THR A 34 9.16 -6.93 -3.70
N PHE A 35 9.13 -7.42 -4.95
CA PHE A 35 8.01 -7.21 -5.87
C PHE A 35 6.71 -7.80 -5.32
N GLN A 36 6.73 -9.03 -4.79
CA GLN A 36 5.54 -9.66 -4.21
C GLN A 36 4.99 -8.88 -3.00
N VAL A 37 5.88 -8.36 -2.14
CA VAL A 37 5.46 -7.53 -0.99
C VAL A 37 4.85 -6.22 -1.46
N LEU A 38 5.46 -5.52 -2.42
CA LEU A 38 4.91 -4.28 -2.96
C LEU A 38 3.57 -4.52 -3.64
N GLN A 39 3.49 -5.55 -4.48
CA GLN A 39 2.30 -5.93 -5.23
C GLN A 39 1.12 -6.26 -4.29
N SER A 40 1.35 -7.03 -3.22
CA SER A 40 0.29 -7.35 -2.25
C SER A 40 -0.22 -6.16 -1.44
N ASN A 41 0.54 -5.06 -1.39
CA ASN A 41 0.19 -3.83 -0.68
C ASN A 41 -0.09 -2.65 -1.63
N TRP A 42 -0.27 -2.94 -2.93
CA TRP A 42 -0.58 -1.94 -3.94
C TRP A 42 -2.09 -1.77 -4.09
N ASN A 43 -2.53 -0.55 -4.39
CA ASN A 43 -3.91 -0.32 -4.82
C ASN A 43 -3.99 -0.50 -6.34
N PHE A 44 -4.52 -1.65 -6.78
CA PHE A 44 -4.62 -1.95 -8.20
C PHE A 44 -5.65 -1.09 -8.94
N GLU A 45 -6.59 -0.46 -8.24
CA GLU A 45 -7.62 0.38 -8.87
C GLU A 45 -7.06 1.69 -9.44
N ILE A 46 -5.89 2.11 -8.97
CA ILE A 46 -5.23 3.36 -9.38
C ILE A 46 -3.93 3.12 -10.15
N ILE A 47 -3.56 1.87 -10.38
CA ILE A 47 -2.44 1.53 -11.25
C ILE A 47 -2.74 2.11 -12.65
N GLU A 48 -1.74 2.75 -13.27
CA GLU A 48 -1.86 3.49 -14.54
C GLU A 48 -2.72 4.77 -14.51
N PHE A 49 -3.47 5.03 -13.44
CA PHE A 49 -4.26 6.25 -13.29
C PHE A 49 -3.48 7.38 -12.59
N ILE A 50 -2.73 7.05 -11.53
CA ILE A 50 -1.96 8.01 -10.73
C ILE A 50 -0.57 7.45 -10.47
N GLU A 51 0.45 8.31 -10.53
CA GLU A 51 1.81 7.94 -10.12
C GLU A 51 1.88 7.77 -8.60
N GLU A 52 2.31 6.59 -8.16
CA GLU A 52 2.52 6.26 -6.77
C GLU A 52 3.96 5.79 -6.53
N PHE A 53 4.51 6.15 -5.38
CA PHE A 53 5.82 5.68 -4.93
C PHE A 53 5.71 5.08 -3.53
N LYS A 54 6.22 3.86 -3.35
CA LYS A 54 6.26 3.15 -2.07
C LYS A 54 7.69 2.79 -1.69
N ILE A 55 8.00 2.92 -0.40
CA ILE A 55 9.30 2.57 0.17
C ILE A 55 9.12 1.40 1.13
N ILE A 56 10.03 0.43 1.07
CA ILE A 56 10.16 -0.64 2.08
C ILE A 56 11.30 -0.27 3.02
N LEU A 57 11.01 -0.24 4.31
CA LEU A 57 12.00 -0.05 5.37
C LEU A 57 12.41 -1.41 5.92
N LEU A 58 13.69 -1.74 5.81
CA LEU A 58 14.25 -3.01 6.26
C LEU A 58 15.11 -2.80 7.50
N ASN A 59 15.10 -3.81 8.38
CA ASN A 59 16.11 -3.91 9.43
C ASN A 59 17.40 -4.57 8.91
N ARG A 60 18.44 -4.66 9.76
CA ARG A 60 19.72 -5.32 9.42
C ARG A 60 19.60 -6.81 9.08
N ALA A 61 18.48 -7.46 9.42
CA ALA A 61 18.18 -8.85 9.08
C ALA A 61 17.27 -8.97 7.84
N HIS A 62 17.04 -7.86 7.14
CA HIS A 62 16.22 -7.71 5.95
C HIS A 62 14.74 -8.08 6.16
N ARG A 63 14.19 -7.81 7.35
CA ARG A 63 12.75 -7.99 7.63
C ARG A 63 12.00 -6.66 7.48
N VAL A 64 10.78 -6.74 6.94
CA VAL A 64 9.82 -5.63 6.77
C VAL A 64 8.64 -5.81 7.73
#